data_AF-A0A958X0E8-F1
#
_entry.id   AF-A0A958X0E8-F1
#
_cell.length_a   1.000
_cell.length_b   1.000
_cell.length_c   1.000
_cell.angle_alpha   90.00
_cell.angle_beta   90.00
_cell.angle_gamma   90.00
#
_symmetry.space_group_name_H-M   'P 1'
#
loop_
_entity.id
_entity.type
_entity.pdbx_description
1 polymer ?
#
loop_
_entity_poly.entity_id
_entity_poly.type
_entity_poly.pdbx_seq_one_letter_code
_entity_poly.pdbx_strand_id
1 'polypeptide(L)' 'MSTDKRIRKKLSFRSPMLFVGFAMTLFYLVLGTWLLADKSFLSAMPTDFRDIFAIMLVVYGLYRGWRIWADTRIRD' A
#
# COMPACT_ATOMS: atom_id res chain seq x y z
N MET A 1 27.61 21.04 19.14
CA MET A 1 26.57 20.04 18.81
C MET A 1 26.45 19.99 17.29
N SER A 2 27.16 19.07 16.64
CA SER A 2 27.53 19.17 15.21
C SER A 2 26.60 18.39 14.27
N THR A 3 26.41 18.94 13.08
CA THR A 3 25.45 18.66 12.00
C THR A 3 25.22 17.18 11.64
N ASP A 4 26.17 16.30 11.92
CA ASP A 4 26.13 14.86 11.59
C ASP A 4 24.95 14.08 12.18
N LYS A 5 24.47 14.46 13.38
CA LYS A 5 23.31 13.77 13.99
C LYS A 5 22.00 14.05 13.23
N ARG A 6 21.87 15.18 12.53
CA ARG A 6 20.65 15.50 11.75
C ARG A 6 20.60 14.74 10.42
N ILE A 7 21.76 14.51 9.80
CA ILE A 7 21.85 13.82 8.50
C ILE A 7 21.55 12.33 8.65
N ARG A 8 22.08 11.66 9.69
CA ARG A 8 21.80 10.24 9.95
C ARG A 8 20.33 9.94 10.30
N LYS A 9 19.65 10.84 11.00
CA LYS A 9 18.23 10.64 11.36
C LYS A 9 17.32 10.67 10.13
N LYS A 10 17.68 11.45 9.10
CA LYS A 10 16.88 11.60 7.87
C LYS A 10 16.89 10.35 6.98
N LEU A 11 17.97 9.55 7.01
CA LEU A 11 18.00 8.24 6.34
C LEU A 11 17.17 7.18 7.09
N SER A 12 17.25 7.15 8.42
CA SER A 12 16.54 6.16 9.24
C SER A 12 15.01 6.29 9.21
N PHE A 13 14.45 7.47 8.91
CA PHE A 13 13.00 7.67 8.77
C PHE A 13 12.43 7.21 7.42
N ARG A 14 13.27 6.97 6.40
CA ARG A 14 12.80 6.47 5.09
C ARG A 14 12.48 4.98 5.11
N SER A 15 13.28 4.17 5.81
CA SER A 15 13.07 2.72 5.93
C SER A 15 11.71 2.32 6.53
N PRO A 16 11.22 2.91 7.64
CA PRO A 16 9.89 2.58 8.16
C PRO A 16 8.78 3.06 7.24
N MET A 17 8.95 4.17 6.52
CA MET A 17 7.94 4.69 5.59
C MET A 17 7.77 3.79 4.35
N LEU A 18 8.86 3.21 3.85
CA LEU A 18 8.84 2.17 2.80
C LEU A 18 8.17 0.89 3.30
N PHE A 19 8.51 0.44 4.52
CA PHE A 19 7.90 -0.74 5.13
C PHE A 19 6.39 -0.59 5.32
N VAL A 20 5.94 0.56 5.83
CA VAL A 20 4.50 0.88 5.97
C VAL A 20 3.82 0.94 4.60
N GLY A 21 4.48 1.51 3.59
CA GLY A 21 3.96 1.54 2.23
C GLY A 21 3.77 0.14 1.64
N PHE A 22 4.75 -0.75 1.85
CA PHE A 22 4.70 -2.13 1.40
C PHE A 22 3.62 -2.93 2.15
N ALA A 23 3.55 -2.77 3.47
CA ALA A 23 2.52 -3.39 4.30
C ALA A 23 1.10 -2.98 3.87
N MET A 24 0.87 -1.69 3.60
CA MET A 24 -0.42 -1.22 3.06
C MET A 24 -0.72 -1.79 1.68
N THR A 25 0.30 -1.92 0.82
CA THR A 25 0.13 -2.51 -0.51
C THR A 25 -0.35 -3.96 -0.42
N LEU A 26 0.33 -4.77 0.40
CA LEU A 26 -0.08 -6.15 0.68
C LEU A 26 -1.48 -6.20 1.28
N PHE A 27 -1.76 -5.34 2.26
CA PHE A 27 -3.08 -5.26 2.90
C PHE A 27 -4.18 -5.00 1.87
N TYR A 28 -4.01 -4.02 0.98
CA TYR A 28 -5.01 -3.69 -0.04
C TYR A 28 -5.21 -4.79 -1.09
N LEU A 29 -4.13 -5.47 -1.51
CA LEU A 29 -4.22 -6.58 -2.45
C LEU A 29 -4.91 -7.79 -1.84
N VAL A 30 -4.52 -8.17 -0.62
CA VAL A 30 -5.13 -9.30 0.10
C VAL A 30 -6.59 -9.00 0.40
N LEU A 31 -6.89 -7.81 0.93
CA LEU A 31 -8.25 -7.42 1.27
C LEU A 31 -9.14 -7.34 0.02
N GLY A 32 -8.67 -6.72 -1.07
CA GLY A 32 -9.43 -6.62 -2.32
C GLY A 32 -9.69 -7.99 -2.95
N THR A 33 -8.69 -8.87 -2.97
CA THR A 33 -8.84 -10.24 -3.48
C THR A 33 -9.77 -11.06 -2.60
N TRP A 34 -9.65 -10.93 -1.28
CA TRP A 34 -10.57 -11.56 -0.33
C TRP A 34 -12.00 -11.09 -0.56
N LEU A 35 -12.23 -9.79 -0.75
CA LEU A 35 -13.57 -9.23 -0.95
C LEU A 35 -14.26 -9.72 -2.24
N LEU A 36 -13.45 -10.08 -3.25
CA LEU A 36 -13.92 -10.73 -4.48
C LEU A 36 -14.26 -12.21 -4.24
N ALA A 37 -13.46 -12.92 -3.44
CA ALA A 37 -13.65 -14.34 -3.16
C ALA A 37 -14.78 -14.62 -2.16
N ASP A 38 -14.87 -13.83 -1.09
CA ASP A 38 -15.84 -13.99 -0.02
C ASP A 38 -16.86 -12.85 -0.04
N LYS A 39 -18.09 -13.19 -0.45
CA LYS A 39 -19.17 -12.23 -0.58
C LYS A 39 -19.94 -11.95 0.71
N SER A 40 -19.53 -12.50 1.83
CA SER A 40 -20.23 -12.30 3.11
C SER A 40 -19.80 -11.02 3.86
N PHE A 41 -18.58 -10.52 3.61
CA PHE A 41 -17.93 -9.49 4.44
C PHE A 41 -18.59 -8.10 4.37
N LEU A 42 -19.44 -7.86 3.36
CA LEU A 42 -20.28 -6.65 3.21
C LEU A 42 -21.61 -7.04 2.55
N SER A 43 -22.37 -7.93 3.18
CA SER A 43 -23.65 -8.44 2.66
C SER A 43 -24.76 -7.38 2.55
N ALA A 44 -24.66 -6.30 3.34
CA ALA A 44 -25.62 -5.19 3.31
C ALA A 44 -25.43 -4.24 2.10
N MET A 45 -24.33 -4.39 1.35
CA MET A 45 -24.01 -3.52 0.22
C MET A 45 -24.40 -4.19 -1.10
N PRO A 46 -24.94 -3.45 -2.09
CA PRO A 46 -25.22 -4.00 -3.41
C PRO A 46 -23.97 -4.61 -4.03
N THR A 47 -24.14 -5.78 -4.66
CA THR A 47 -23.02 -6.61 -5.13
C THR A 47 -22.14 -5.88 -6.14
N ASP A 48 -22.75 -5.10 -7.03
CA ASP A 48 -22.05 -4.32 -8.06
C ASP A 48 -21.11 -3.27 -7.47
N PHE A 49 -21.58 -2.54 -6.45
CA PHE A 49 -20.75 -1.54 -5.76
C PHE A 49 -19.55 -2.18 -5.06
N ARG A 50 -19.75 -3.36 -4.48
CA ARG A 50 -18.69 -4.06 -3.77
C ARG A 50 -17.64 -4.63 -4.71
N ASP A 51 -18.06 -5.19 -5.85
CA ASP A 51 -17.12 -5.70 -6.85
C ASP A 51 -16.29 -4.55 -7.45
N ILE A 52 -16.90 -3.40 -7.74
CA ILE A 52 -16.16 -2.19 -8.17
C ILE A 52 -15.18 -1.72 -7.09
N PHE A 53 -15.62 -1.67 -5.83
CA PHE A 53 -14.77 -1.27 -4.70
C PHE A 53 -13.58 -2.21 -4.52
N ALA A 54 -13.81 -3.53 -4.61
CA ALA A 54 -12.77 -4.53 -4.50
C ALA A 54 -11.74 -4.41 -5.64
N ILE A 55 -12.21 -4.23 -6.88
CA ILE A 55 -11.36 -3.99 -8.05
C ILE A 55 -10.53 -2.71 -7.86
N MET A 56 -11.15 -1.61 -7.41
CA MET A 56 -10.43 -0.36 -7.14
C MET A 56 -9.36 -0.54 -6.07
N LEU A 57 -9.63 -1.32 -5.02
CA LEU A 57 -8.67 -1.66 -3.96
C LEU A 57 -7.44 -2.39 -4.52
N VAL A 58 -7.66 -3.36 -5.39
CA VAL A 58 -6.58 -4.12 -6.04
C VAL A 58 -5.78 -3.21 -6.96
N VAL A 59 -6.44 -2.44 -7.84
CA VAL A 59 -5.77 -1.49 -8.76
C VAL A 59 -4.96 -0.45 -7.99
N TYR A 60 -5.53 0.12 -6.92
CA TYR A 60 -4.84 1.08 -6.07
C TYR A 60 -3.65 0.46 -5.35
N GLY A 61 -3.79 -0.77 -4.84
CA GLY A 61 -2.70 -1.54 -4.26
C GLY A 61 -1.54 -1.71 -5.24
N LEU A 62 -1.83 -2.17 -6.47
CA LEU A 62 -0.82 -2.33 -7.53
C LEU A 62 -0.12 -1.01 -7.88
N TYR A 63 -0.89 0.07 -8.09
CA TYR A 63 -0.33 1.39 -8.39
C TYR A 63 0.58 1.90 -7.26
N ARG A 64 0.18 1.68 -6.00
CA ARG A 64 0.96 2.11 -4.85
C ARG A 64 2.25 1.29 -4.69
N GLY A 65 2.19 -0.02 -4.92
CA GLY A 65 3.35 -0.89 -4.98
C GLY A 65 4.33 -0.47 -6.06
N TRP A 66 3.82 -0.17 -7.26
CA TRP A 66 4.62 0.37 -8.36
C TRP A 66 5.30 1.69 -7.98
N ARG A 67 4.60 2.63 -7.33
CA ARG A 67 5.20 3.90 -6.90
C ARG A 67 6.35 3.70 -5.91
N ILE A 68 6.22 2.75 -4.98
CA ILE A 68 7.27 2.40 -4.02
C ILE A 68 8.50 1.82 -4.75
N TRP A 69 8.25 0.93 -5.71
CA TRP A 69 9.30 0.35 -6.53
C TRP A 69 9.99 1.40 -7.44
N ALA A 70 9.22 2.33 -8.01
CA ALA A 70 9.77 3.41 -8.82
C ALA A 70 10.62 4.37 -7.96
N ASP A 71 10.17 4.76 -6.77
CA ASP A 71 10.95 5.65 -5.87
C ASP A 71 12.22 4.97 -5.33
N THR A 72 12.25 3.64 -5.25
CA THR A 72 13.46 2.88 -4.92
C THR A 72 14.42 2.78 -6.11
N ARG A 73 13.92 2.52 -7.33
CA ARG A 73 14.74 2.34 -8.54
C ARG A 73 15.29 3.62 -9.17
N ILE A 74 14.64 4.78 -8.98
CA ILE A 74 15.10 6.09 -9.49
C ILE A 74 16.33 6.62 -8.70
N ARG A 75 16.69 5.98 -7.59
CA ARG A 75 17.81 6.39 -6.72
C ARG A 75 19.08 5.56 -6.87
N ASP A 76 19.04 4.49 -7.66
CA ASP A 76 20.22 3.72 -8.08
C ASP A 76 20.81 4.35 -9.36
#